data_AF-A0A7S2G6Y1-F1
#
_entry.id   AF-A0A7S2G6Y1-F1
#
_cell.length_a   1.000
_cell.length_b   1.000
_cell.length_c   1.000
_cell.angle_alpha   90.00
_cell.angle_beta   90.00
_cell.angle_gamma   90.00
#
_symmetry.space_group_name_H-M   'P 1'
#
loop_
_entity.id
_entity.type
_entity.pdbx_description
1 polymer ?
#
loop_
_entity_poly.entity_id
_entity_poly.type
_entity_poly.pdbx_seq_one_letter_code
_entity_poly.pdbx_strand_id
1 'polypeptide(L)'
;KAAESGELLRAVQNVLDEEYANDDNFRIKHPTFQGVQSRESGQHFQHDAAHYRQLWDQARASDAALQARLESDGYVDGMKLCTMSREQLDDAMPKSDEAEQKGVVAVASY
;
A
#
# COMPACT_ATOMS: atom_id res chain seq x y z
N LYS A 1 -10.05 8.11 -9.46
CA LYS A 1 -9.55 6.73 -9.70
C LYS A 1 -9.55 5.85 -8.45
N ALA A 2 -8.71 6.05 -7.43
CA ALA A 2 -8.72 5.16 -6.24
C ALA A 2 -9.99 5.27 -5.36
N ALA A 3 -10.54 6.48 -5.21
CA ALA A 3 -11.82 6.71 -4.53
C ALA A 3 -13.00 6.09 -5.30
N GLU A 4 -13.03 6.26 -6.63
CA GLU A 4 -14.02 5.64 -7.53
C GLU A 4 -14.00 4.11 -7.43
N SER A 5 -12.82 3.48 -7.37
CA SER A 5 -12.71 2.02 -7.20
C SER A 5 -13.25 1.54 -5.85
N GLY A 6 -13.02 2.30 -4.77
CA GLY A 6 -13.58 1.98 -3.45
C GLY A 6 -15.10 2.13 -3.39
N GLU A 7 -15.66 3.14 -4.06
CA GLU A 7 -17.11 3.34 -4.17
C GLU A 7 -17.76 2.22 -4.98
N LEU A 8 -17.15 1.82 -6.09
CA LEU A 8 -17.65 0.73 -6.93
C LEU A 8 -17.70 -0.60 -6.17
N LEU A 9 -16.65 -0.95 -5.41
CA LEU A 9 -16.62 -2.17 -4.60
C LEU A 9 -17.72 -2.19 -3.53
N ARG A 10 -18.01 -1.03 -2.90
CA ARG A 10 -19.14 -0.91 -1.97
C ARG A 10 -20.48 -1.07 -2.67
N ALA A 11 -20.64 -0.47 -3.85
CA ALA A 11 -21.87 -0.60 -4.63
C ALA A 11 -22.15 -2.06 -5.01
N VAL A 12 -21.13 -2.80 -5.46
CA VAL A 12 -21.25 -4.23 -5.75
C VAL A 12 -21.66 -5.03 -4.51
N GLN A 13 -21.05 -4.76 -3.37
CA GLN A 13 -21.41 -5.43 -2.11
C GLN A 13 -22.87 -5.16 -1.72
N ASN A 14 -23.32 -3.91 -1.81
CA ASN A 14 -24.68 -3.53 -1.47
C ASN A 14 -25.70 -4.23 -2.38
N VAL A 15 -25.44 -4.33 -3.69
CA VAL A 15 -26.32 -5.02 -4.63
C VAL A 15 -26.43 -6.51 -4.29
N LEU A 16 -25.33 -7.17 -3.94
CA LEU A 16 -25.35 -8.57 -3.52
C LEU A 16 -26.14 -8.76 -2.22
N ASP A 17 -25.93 -7.89 -1.23
CA ASP A 17 -26.62 -7.96 0.06
C ASP A 17 -28.13 -7.72 -0.09
N GLU A 18 -28.53 -6.76 -0.94
CA GLU A 18 -29.93 -6.49 -1.29
C GLU A 18 -30.58 -7.67 -1.99
N GLU A 19 -29.92 -8.28 -2.98
CA GLU A 19 -30.43 -9.45 -3.69
C GLU A 19 -30.64 -10.63 -2.73
N TYR A 20 -29.68 -10.90 -1.84
CA TYR A 20 -29.82 -11.99 -0.87
C TYR A 20 -30.93 -11.74 0.13
N ALA A 21 -31.07 -10.51 0.63
CA ALA A 21 -32.19 -10.16 1.49
C ALA A 21 -33.54 -10.30 0.78
N ASN A 22 -33.61 -9.97 -0.52
CA ASN A 22 -34.81 -10.11 -1.32
C ASN A 22 -35.18 -11.58 -1.58
N ASP A 23 -34.21 -12.44 -1.94
CA ASP A 23 -34.44 -13.89 -2.11
C ASP A 23 -34.84 -14.56 -0.79
N ASP A 24 -34.17 -14.22 0.32
CA ASP A 24 -34.50 -14.72 1.65
C ASP A 24 -35.96 -14.35 2.01
N ASN A 25 -36.36 -13.10 1.80
CA ASN A 25 -37.73 -12.62 2.01
C ASN A 25 -38.76 -13.27 1.07
N PHE A 26 -38.39 -13.50 -0.20
CA PHE A 26 -39.24 -14.15 -1.18
C PHE A 26 -39.52 -15.60 -0.76
N ARG A 27 -38.51 -16.35 -0.36
CA ARG A 27 -38.64 -17.75 0.05
C ARG A 27 -39.46 -17.93 1.32
N ILE A 28 -39.34 -17.00 2.27
CA ILE A 28 -40.21 -16.98 3.47
C ILE A 28 -41.70 -16.86 3.06
N LYS A 29 -42.00 -16.04 2.05
CA LYS A 29 -43.38 -15.85 1.53
C LYS A 29 -43.84 -16.99 0.61
N HIS A 30 -42.91 -17.70 -0.03
CA HIS A 30 -43.17 -18.74 -1.02
C HIS A 30 -42.45 -20.06 -0.66
N PRO A 31 -42.86 -20.77 0.40
CA PRO A 31 -42.15 -21.96 0.90
C PRO A 31 -42.17 -23.15 -0.05
N THR A 32 -43.06 -23.16 -1.05
CA THR A 32 -43.14 -24.21 -2.07
C THR A 32 -42.21 -23.97 -3.26
N PHE A 33 -41.49 -22.84 -3.29
CA PHE A 33 -40.55 -22.52 -4.36
C PHE A 33 -39.31 -23.42 -4.29
N GLN A 34 -38.97 -24.07 -5.41
CA GLN A 34 -37.86 -25.05 -5.49
C GLN A 34 -36.63 -24.55 -6.28
N GLY A 35 -36.48 -23.24 -6.47
CA GLY A 35 -35.28 -22.68 -7.11
C GLY A 35 -34.05 -22.72 -6.20
N VAL A 36 -32.85 -22.61 -6.79
CA VAL A 36 -31.56 -22.48 -6.08
C VAL A 36 -31.50 -21.12 -5.36
N GLN A 37 -30.99 -21.10 -4.13
CA GLN A 37 -30.87 -19.86 -3.34
C GLN A 37 -29.90 -18.90 -4.02
N SER A 38 -30.23 -17.60 -4.05
CA SER A 38 -29.36 -16.59 -4.67
C SER A 38 -27.97 -16.60 -4.03
N ARG A 39 -27.89 -16.85 -2.71
CA ARG A 39 -26.62 -17.02 -1.97
C ARG A 39 -25.77 -18.17 -2.48
N GLU A 40 -26.37 -19.26 -2.93
CA GLU A 40 -25.66 -20.44 -3.44
C GLU A 40 -25.13 -20.18 -4.86
N SER A 41 -25.95 -19.56 -5.72
CA SER A 41 -25.50 -19.18 -7.07
C SER A 41 -24.49 -18.01 -7.07
N GLY A 42 -24.55 -17.15 -6.06
CA GLY A 42 -23.77 -15.90 -5.97
C GLY A 42 -22.45 -16.00 -5.19
N GLN A 43 -22.07 -17.19 -4.71
CA GLN A 43 -20.86 -17.37 -3.88
C GLN A 43 -19.59 -16.86 -4.56
N HIS A 44 -19.47 -17.07 -5.87
CA HIS A 44 -18.33 -16.59 -6.64
C HIS A 44 -18.21 -15.06 -6.63
N PHE A 45 -19.34 -14.35 -6.75
CA PHE A 45 -19.33 -12.88 -6.70
C PHE A 45 -18.95 -12.34 -5.33
N GLN A 46 -19.36 -13.02 -4.24
CA GLN A 46 -18.92 -12.66 -2.89
C GLN A 46 -17.41 -12.85 -2.71
N HIS A 47 -16.90 -14.00 -3.18
CA HIS A 47 -15.47 -14.29 -3.12
C HIS A 47 -14.66 -13.26 -3.90
N ASP A 48 -15.09 -12.93 -5.12
CA ASP A 48 -14.42 -11.95 -5.96
C ASP A 48 -14.48 -10.54 -5.34
N ALA A 49 -15.63 -10.11 -4.83
CA ALA A 49 -15.77 -8.82 -4.15
C ALA A 49 -14.84 -8.71 -2.94
N ALA A 50 -14.74 -9.77 -2.11
CA ALA A 50 -13.85 -9.83 -0.97
C ALA A 50 -12.36 -9.77 -1.41
N HIS A 51 -12.00 -10.52 -2.45
CA HIS A 51 -10.65 -10.52 -2.99
C HIS A 51 -10.24 -9.14 -3.54
N TYR A 52 -11.09 -8.50 -4.35
CA TYR A 52 -10.80 -7.16 -4.88
C TYR A 52 -10.72 -6.10 -3.79
N ARG A 53 -11.53 -6.22 -2.73
CA ARG A 53 -11.42 -5.35 -1.56
C ARG A 53 -10.07 -5.50 -0.87
N GLN A 54 -9.62 -6.74 -0.66
CA GLN A 54 -8.31 -7.00 -0.08
C GLN A 54 -7.18 -6.41 -0.95
N LEU A 55 -7.24 -6.59 -2.27
CA LEU A 55 -6.26 -6.00 -3.20
C LEU A 55 -6.26 -4.46 -3.12
N TRP A 56 -7.43 -3.83 -3.02
CA TRP A 56 -7.54 -2.38 -2.88
C TRP A 56 -6.96 -1.89 -1.55
N ASP A 57 -7.24 -2.57 -0.44
CA ASP A 57 -6.68 -2.24 0.88
C ASP A 57 -5.14 -2.38 0.89
N GLN A 58 -4.61 -3.43 0.26
CA GLN A 58 -3.17 -3.64 0.09
C GLN A 58 -2.52 -2.56 -0.77
N ALA A 59 -3.12 -2.21 -1.91
CA ALA A 59 -2.62 -1.15 -2.78
C ALA A 59 -2.58 0.19 -2.03
N ARG A 60 -3.63 0.52 -1.28
CA ARG A 60 -3.69 1.74 -0.48
C ARG A 60 -2.62 1.79 0.62
N ALA A 61 -2.39 0.67 1.31
CA ALA A 61 -1.33 0.58 2.33
C ALA A 61 0.06 0.73 1.70
N SER A 62 0.28 0.11 0.54
CA SER A 62 1.52 0.22 -0.23
C SER A 62 1.77 1.66 -0.70
N ASP A 63 0.75 2.34 -1.22
CA ASP A 63 0.84 3.74 -1.66
C ASP A 63 1.20 4.67 -0.48
N ALA A 64 0.55 4.47 0.68
CA ALA A 64 0.86 5.25 1.87
C ALA A 64 2.29 5.02 2.37
N ALA A 65 2.77 3.77 2.35
CA ALA A 65 4.14 3.44 2.73
C ALA A 65 5.17 4.02 1.75
N LEU A 66 4.88 3.98 0.44
CA LEU A 66 5.73 4.58 -0.58
C LEU A 66 5.78 6.09 -0.44
N GLN A 67 4.63 6.75 -0.25
CA GLN A 67 4.56 8.18 -0.03
C GLN A 67 5.38 8.60 1.20
N ALA A 68 5.20 7.91 2.34
CA ALA A 68 5.98 8.19 3.55
C ALA A 68 7.50 8.03 3.33
N ARG A 69 7.91 7.05 2.51
CA ARG A 69 9.32 6.87 2.15
C ARG A 69 9.84 7.99 1.26
N LEU A 70 9.07 8.42 0.27
CA LEU A 70 9.44 9.52 -0.62
C LEU A 70 9.51 10.87 0.11
N GLU A 71 8.69 11.05 1.13
CA GLU A 71 8.66 12.25 1.98
C GLU A 71 9.69 12.20 3.11
N SER A 72 10.41 11.07 3.28
CA SER A 72 11.43 10.96 4.34
C SER A 72 12.62 11.87 4.06
N ASP A 73 13.11 12.54 5.11
CA ASP A 73 14.23 13.49 5.02
C ASP A 73 15.46 12.87 4.33
N GLY A 74 15.80 11.63 4.67
CA GLY A 74 16.93 10.93 4.05
C GLY A 74 16.75 10.68 2.54
N TYR A 75 15.54 10.41 2.08
CA TYR A 75 15.28 10.26 0.64
C TYR A 75 15.31 11.62 -0.06
N VAL A 76 14.67 12.64 0.52
CA VAL A 76 14.64 14.00 -0.02
C VAL A 76 16.06 14.57 -0.11
N ASP A 77 16.85 14.43 0.94
CA ASP A 77 18.23 14.93 0.97
C ASP A 77 19.14 14.13 0.03
N GLY A 78 18.97 12.81 -0.04
CA GLY A 78 19.65 11.98 -1.05
C GLY A 78 19.34 12.43 -2.47
N MET A 79 18.07 12.73 -2.77
CA MET A 79 17.66 13.23 -4.09
C MET A 79 18.22 14.63 -4.37
N LYS A 80 18.28 15.52 -3.36
CA LYS A 80 18.93 16.83 -3.51
C LYS A 80 20.41 16.68 -3.88
N LEU A 81 21.15 15.80 -3.21
CA LEU A 81 22.56 15.52 -3.53
C LEU A 81 22.72 15.07 -4.99
N CYS A 82 21.84 14.22 -5.52
CA CYS A 82 21.87 13.79 -6.91
C CYS A 82 21.65 14.93 -7.94
N THR A 83 21.07 16.06 -7.52
CA THR A 83 20.85 17.24 -8.38
C THR A 83 21.95 18.29 -8.28
N MET A 84 22.86 18.16 -7.32
CA MET A 84 23.95 19.12 -7.11
C MET A 84 25.04 18.99 -8.19
N SER A 85 25.69 20.11 -8.50
CA SER A 85 26.88 20.11 -9.34
C SER A 85 28.08 19.48 -8.59
N ARG A 86 29.14 19.16 -9.32
CA ARG A 86 30.36 18.58 -8.73
C ARG A 86 30.97 19.47 -7.64
N GLU A 87 31.02 20.77 -7.89
CA GLU A 87 31.55 21.77 -6.94
C GLU A 87 30.73 21.82 -5.65
N GLN A 88 29.39 21.77 -5.76
CA GLN A 88 28.49 21.76 -4.61
C GLN A 88 28.62 20.48 -3.77
N LEU A 89 28.89 19.35 -4.42
CA LEU A 89 29.14 18.07 -3.74
C LEU A 89 30.48 18.07 -3.00
N ASP A 90 31.53 18.63 -3.60
CA ASP A 90 32.86 18.72 -2.99
C ASP A 90 32.85 19.67 -1.76
N ASP A 91 32.01 20.71 -1.74
CA ASP A 91 31.79 21.58 -0.57
C ASP A 91 30.92 20.93 0.53
N ALA A 92 29.96 20.08 0.15
CA ALA A 92 29.10 19.36 1.08
C ALA A 92 29.77 18.14 1.70
N MET A 93 30.87 17.64 1.13
CA MET A 93 31.62 16.55 1.73
C MET A 93 32.22 16.96 3.08
N PRO A 94 32.15 16.10 4.10
CA PRO A 94 32.86 16.33 5.34
C PRO A 94 34.35 16.43 5.03
N LYS A 95 34.91 17.62 5.24
CA LYS A 95 36.34 17.86 5.08
C LYS A 95 37.03 17.02 6.14
N SER A 96 37.81 16.02 5.70
CA SER A 96 38.59 15.21 6.61
C SER A 96 39.52 16.15 7.38
N ASP A 97 39.29 16.29 8.69
CA ASP A 97 40.32 16.82 9.56
C ASP A 97 41.48 15.83 9.50
N GLU A 98 42.57 16.22 8.84
CA GLU A 98 43.86 15.52 8.84
C GLU A 98 44.53 15.55 10.24
N ALA A 99 43.75 15.52 11.31
CA ALA A 99 44.22 15.54 12.69
C ALA A 99 44.34 14.12 13.30
N GLU A 100 43.64 13.10 12.79
CA GLU A 100 43.68 11.75 13.36
C GLU A 100 44.68 10.78 12.69
N GLN A 101 45.33 11.15 11.59
CA GLN A 101 46.35 10.28 10.96
C GLN A 101 47.77 10.37 11.56
N LYS A 102 48.01 11.24 12.56
CA LYS A 102 49.32 11.35 13.24
C LYS A 102 49.43 10.59 14.57
N GLY A 103 48.45 9.76 14.93
CA GLY A 103 48.43 9.03 16.21
C GLY A 103 48.93 7.58 16.18
N VAL A 104 49.08 6.96 15.00
CA VAL A 104 49.24 5.48 14.91
C VAL A 104 50.68 5.01 14.68
N VAL A 105 51.67 5.90 14.52
CA VAL A 105 53.08 5.49 14.31
C VAL A 105 53.94 5.77 15.54
N ALA A 106 53.71 5.02 16.62
CA ALA A 106 54.69 4.90 17.71
C ALA A 106 54.50 3.58 18.48
N VAL A 107 54.78 2.45 17.82
CA VAL A 107 55.24 1.25 18.54
C VAL A 107 56.67 1.01 18.09
N ALA A 108 57.58 1.48 18.94
CA ALA A 108 59.01 1.33 18.79
C ALA A 108 59.39 -0.16 18.78
N SER A 109 60.24 -0.53 17.82
CA SER A 109 61.06 -1.73 17.93
C SER A 109 62.05 -1.57 19.09
N TYR A 110 62.10 -2.56 19.98
CA TYR A 110 63.28 -3.04 20.68
C TYR A 110 63.08 -4.51 21.07
#